data_AF-A0A954JRD4-F1
#
_entry.id   AF-A0A954JRD4-F1
#
_cell.length_a   1.000
_cell.length_b   1.000
_cell.length_c   1.000
_cell.angle_alpha   90.00
_cell.angle_beta   90.00
_cell.angle_gamma   90.00
#
_symmetry.space_group_name_H-M   'P 1'
#
loop_
_entity.id
_entity.type
_entity.pdbx_description
1 polymer ?
#
loop_
_entity_poly.entity_id
_entity_poly.type
_entity_poly.pdbx_seq_one_letter_code
_entity_poly.pdbx_strand_id
1 'polypeptide(L)'
;MNVIEFPDAASFLERTRSFLESDQALYGLALGTAQRVAEGHRFGTEDPWFAVVEEGEWLRGVVLHTPPKPMMIVSLELEAITPLIQAMRDKGRTVSDVTGPADSVPFFTGRWAHIHGLDQRVKMHLRMFCLDRVVPPDSVPAGAAELAQESDLDWLDAWTTGFVTDCHLPPTDPGLPSPAVDMVQRQRLFLWKDAGVPKCMAAFTRETPDSFSISWVYTPKEFRGHGYASALVAAISQQALDRGKRFVS
;
A
#
# COMPACT_ATOMS: atom_id res chain seq x y z
N MET A 1 23.39 -16.79 9.83
CA MET A 1 22.60 -15.76 9.13
C MET A 1 23.18 -14.39 9.41
N ASN A 2 23.33 -13.57 8.37
CA ASN A 2 23.88 -12.22 8.47
C ASN A 2 22.78 -11.19 8.21
N VAL A 3 22.77 -10.09 8.96
CA VAL A 3 21.87 -8.97 8.70
C VAL A 3 22.61 -7.89 7.94
N ILE A 4 22.14 -7.56 6.74
CA ILE A 4 22.71 -6.51 5.90
C ILE A 4 21.74 -5.33 5.92
N GLU A 5 22.24 -4.17 6.32
CA GLU A 5 21.50 -2.91 6.20
C GLU A 5 21.98 -2.15 4.97
N PHE A 6 21.04 -1.52 4.27
CA PHE A 6 21.34 -0.72 3.09
C PHE A 6 21.32 0.77 3.44
N PRO A 7 22.26 1.55 2.89
CA PRO A 7 22.32 2.99 3.12
C PRO A 7 21.16 3.75 2.45
N ASP A 8 20.57 3.16 1.40
CA ASP A 8 19.51 3.80 0.61
C ASP A 8 18.59 2.77 -0.05
N ALA A 9 17.47 3.26 -0.58
CA ALA A 9 16.49 2.43 -1.27
C ALA A 9 17.00 1.85 -2.60
N ALA A 10 17.95 2.51 -3.26
CA ALA A 10 18.47 2.07 -4.56
C ALA A 10 19.29 0.79 -4.42
N SER A 11 20.23 0.76 -3.48
CA SER A 11 21.04 -0.42 -3.14
C SER A 11 20.20 -1.56 -2.55
N PHE A 12 19.17 -1.23 -1.74
CA PHE A 12 18.20 -2.22 -1.29
C PHE A 12 17.44 -2.86 -2.46
N LEU A 13 16.96 -2.05 -3.41
CA LEU A 13 16.27 -2.54 -4.60
C LEU A 13 17.19 -3.38 -5.47
N GLU A 14 18.45 -2.99 -5.67
CA GLU A 14 19.42 -3.79 -6.43
C GLU A 14 19.52 -5.21 -5.87
N ARG A 15 19.55 -5.36 -4.54
CA ARG A 15 19.65 -6.67 -3.90
C ARG A 15 18.35 -7.47 -3.87
N THR A 16 17.20 -6.79 -3.74
CA THR A 16 15.92 -7.43 -3.46
C THR A 16 14.95 -7.48 -4.64
N ARG A 17 15.26 -6.81 -5.76
CA ARG A 17 14.36 -6.67 -6.92
C ARG A 17 13.80 -8.01 -7.39
N SER A 18 14.67 -8.97 -7.70
CA SER A 18 14.23 -10.28 -8.21
C SER A 18 13.31 -11.00 -7.23
N PHE A 19 13.54 -10.84 -5.92
CA PHE A 19 12.66 -11.39 -4.88
C PHE A 19 11.32 -10.65 -4.82
N LEU A 20 11.33 -9.32 -4.81
CA LEU A 20 10.11 -8.51 -4.74
C LEU A 20 9.25 -8.61 -6.02
N GLU A 21 9.88 -8.85 -7.17
CA GLU A 21 9.18 -9.05 -8.45
C GLU A 21 8.67 -10.49 -8.62
N SER A 22 9.14 -11.46 -7.81
CA SER A 22 8.73 -12.87 -7.90
C SER A 22 7.24 -13.09 -7.58
N ASP A 23 6.69 -12.27 -6.69
CA ASP A 23 5.26 -12.25 -6.36
C ASP A 23 4.84 -10.81 -6.04
N GLN A 24 4.48 -10.05 -7.09
CA GLN A 24 4.07 -8.66 -6.93
C GLN A 24 2.70 -8.51 -6.24
N ALA A 25 1.90 -9.57 -6.14
CA ALA A 25 0.67 -9.53 -5.36
C ALA A 25 0.97 -9.47 -3.86
N LEU A 26 1.98 -10.23 -3.40
CA LEU A 26 2.44 -10.21 -2.02
C LEU A 26 3.39 -9.03 -1.71
N TYR A 27 4.31 -8.72 -2.62
CA TYR A 27 5.44 -7.83 -2.36
C TYR A 27 5.35 -6.47 -3.05
N GLY A 28 4.32 -6.23 -3.86
CA GLY A 28 4.17 -5.01 -4.64
C GLY A 28 4.14 -3.73 -3.79
N LEU A 29 3.62 -3.80 -2.57
CA LEU A 29 3.66 -2.67 -1.64
C LEU A 29 5.11 -2.33 -1.23
N ALA A 30 5.92 -3.33 -0.92
CA ALA A 30 7.31 -3.14 -0.54
C ALA A 30 8.13 -2.61 -1.74
N LEU A 31 7.93 -3.20 -2.92
CA LEU A 31 8.56 -2.77 -4.17
C LEU A 31 8.24 -1.31 -4.48
N GLY A 32 6.95 -0.94 -4.51
CA GLY A 32 6.53 0.42 -4.82
C GLY A 32 6.95 1.43 -3.74
N THR A 33 6.95 1.04 -2.46
CA THR A 33 7.47 1.89 -1.38
C THR A 33 8.94 2.19 -1.59
N ALA A 34 9.77 1.16 -1.82
CA ALA A 34 11.20 1.34 -2.04
C ALA A 34 11.49 2.15 -3.31
N GLN A 35 10.75 1.92 -4.41
CA GLN A 35 10.89 2.71 -5.65
C GLN A 35 10.61 4.20 -5.43
N ARG A 36 9.51 4.54 -4.74
CA ARG A 36 9.17 5.93 -4.44
C ARG A 36 10.25 6.61 -3.59
N VAL A 37 10.80 5.91 -2.60
CA VAL A 37 11.90 6.44 -1.79
C VAL A 37 13.16 6.65 -2.64
N ALA A 38 13.49 5.73 -3.54
CA ALA A 38 14.60 5.87 -4.47
C ALA A 38 14.41 7.06 -5.44
N GLU A 39 13.17 7.40 -5.77
CA GLU A 39 12.78 8.58 -6.56
C GLU A 39 12.75 9.90 -5.74
N GLY A 40 13.12 9.86 -4.46
CA GLY A 40 13.24 11.03 -3.59
C GLY A 40 12.00 11.33 -2.74
N HIS A 41 10.99 10.45 -2.73
CA HIS A 41 9.82 10.63 -1.87
C HIS A 41 10.16 10.39 -0.38
N ARG A 42 9.74 11.32 0.49
CA ARG A 42 9.82 11.15 1.95
C ARG A 42 8.42 10.96 2.55
N PHE A 43 8.28 9.94 3.41
CA PHE A 43 7.04 9.66 4.14
C PHE A 43 6.93 10.41 5.48
N GLY A 44 8.06 10.92 5.97
CA GLY A 44 8.21 11.62 7.23
C GLY A 44 9.55 12.35 7.31
N THR A 45 9.84 12.89 8.48
CA THR A 45 11.09 13.60 8.76
C THR A 45 12.26 12.64 9.03
N GLU A 46 11.99 11.49 9.64
CA GLU A 46 13.00 10.47 9.92
C GLU A 46 13.43 9.72 8.66
N ASP A 47 14.67 9.23 8.65
CA ASP A 47 15.23 8.52 7.51
C ASP A 47 14.66 7.09 7.40
N PRO A 48 14.44 6.61 6.17
CA PRO A 48 13.99 5.24 5.95
C PRO A 48 15.09 4.25 6.32
N TRP A 49 14.68 3.04 6.68
CA TRP A 49 15.57 1.94 6.99
C TRP A 49 15.24 0.72 6.14
N PHE A 50 16.28 0.04 5.65
CA PHE A 50 16.18 -1.11 4.78
C PHE A 50 17.15 -2.18 5.25
N ALA A 51 16.68 -3.42 5.38
CA ALA A 51 17.54 -4.52 5.76
C ALA A 51 17.07 -5.86 5.19
N VAL A 52 18.02 -6.77 5.04
CA VAL A 52 17.76 -8.17 4.75
C VAL A 52 18.48 -9.07 5.74
N VAL A 53 17.94 -10.27 5.93
CA VAL A 53 18.62 -11.38 6.63
C VAL A 53 18.99 -12.41 5.59
N GLU A 54 20.27 -12.77 5.54
CA GLU A 54 20.82 -13.66 4.52
C GLU A 54 21.45 -14.92 5.12
N GLU A 55 21.34 -16.01 4.37
CA GLU A 55 22.13 -17.22 4.56
C GLU A 55 22.71 -17.67 3.23
N GLY A 56 23.99 -17.34 2.99
CA GLY A 56 24.56 -17.45 1.65
C GLY A 56 23.86 -16.48 0.70
N GLU A 57 23.38 -16.97 -0.44
CA GLU A 57 22.65 -16.17 -1.43
C GLU A 57 21.15 -16.01 -1.10
N TRP A 58 20.64 -16.80 -0.16
CA TRP A 58 19.22 -16.87 0.16
C TRP A 58 18.78 -15.73 1.08
N LEU A 59 17.73 -15.01 0.67
CA LEU A 59 17.03 -14.03 1.49
C LEU A 59 16.09 -14.76 2.45
N ARG A 60 16.47 -14.83 3.73
CA ARG A 60 15.65 -15.41 4.82
C ARG A 60 14.78 -14.36 5.52
N GLY A 61 15.00 -13.09 5.22
CA GLY A 61 14.17 -11.98 5.68
C GLY A 61 14.40 -10.72 4.87
N VAL A 62 13.33 -9.96 4.65
CA VAL A 62 13.32 -8.67 3.95
C VAL A 62 12.45 -7.72 4.76
N VAL A 63 13.01 -6.59 5.20
CA VAL A 63 12.31 -5.59 5.99
C VAL A 63 12.62 -4.19 5.50
N LEU A 64 11.63 -3.31 5.62
CA LEU A 64 11.81 -1.87 5.39
C LEU A 64 10.97 -1.07 6.38
N HIS A 65 11.43 0.11 6.73
CA HIS A 65 10.72 1.04 7.61
C HIS A 65 10.78 2.42 7.00
N THR A 66 9.63 3.04 6.79
CA THR A 66 9.51 4.41 6.29
C THR A 66 8.72 5.23 7.31
N PRO A 67 9.35 5.67 8.41
CA PRO A 67 8.65 6.40 9.46
C PRO A 67 7.89 7.61 8.87
N PRO A 68 6.71 7.94 9.43
CA PRO A 68 6.12 7.39 10.66
C PRO A 68 5.27 6.13 10.42
N LYS A 69 5.39 5.46 9.26
CA LYS A 69 4.64 4.24 8.98
C LYS A 69 5.21 3.07 9.79
N PRO A 70 4.39 2.06 10.15
CA PRO A 70 4.88 0.84 10.79
C PRO A 70 6.04 0.21 10.02
N MET A 71 6.98 -0.41 10.73
CA MET A 71 8.00 -1.23 10.10
C MET A 71 7.34 -2.40 9.36
N MET A 72 7.70 -2.58 8.10
CA MET A 72 7.16 -3.62 7.25
C MET A 72 8.10 -4.81 7.21
N ILE A 73 7.63 -5.93 7.74
CA ILE A 73 8.18 -7.24 7.46
C ILE A 73 7.57 -7.71 6.14
N VAL A 74 8.39 -7.76 5.09
CA VAL A 74 7.95 -8.19 3.75
C VAL A 74 7.89 -9.71 3.69
N SER A 75 8.98 -10.34 4.14
CA SER A 75 9.09 -11.77 4.41
C SER A 75 10.08 -11.94 5.56
N LEU A 76 9.84 -12.90 6.44
CA LEU A 76 10.76 -13.21 7.53
C LEU A 76 10.51 -14.62 8.02
N GLU A 77 11.49 -15.48 7.84
CA GLU A 77 11.47 -16.82 8.37
C GLU A 77 11.74 -16.83 9.88
N LEU A 78 11.23 -17.84 10.58
CA LEU A 78 11.26 -17.89 12.04
C LEU A 78 12.70 -17.90 12.59
N GLU A 79 13.61 -18.60 11.90
CA GLU A 79 15.03 -18.68 12.23
C GLU A 79 15.73 -17.32 12.05
N ALA A 80 15.25 -16.48 11.13
CA ALA A 80 15.79 -15.15 10.84
C ALA A 80 15.34 -14.07 11.84
N ILE A 81 14.30 -14.32 12.64
CA ILE A 81 13.79 -13.37 13.65
C ILE A 81 14.87 -13.00 14.66
N THR A 82 15.57 -13.99 15.22
CA THR A 82 16.57 -13.74 16.28
C THR A 82 17.76 -12.91 15.78
N PRO A 83 18.39 -13.26 14.64
CA PRO A 83 19.43 -12.42 14.03
C PRO A 83 18.97 -10.99 13.77
N LEU A 84 17.76 -10.79 13.23
CA LEU A 84 17.21 -9.47 12.94
C LEU A 84 17.06 -8.63 14.22
N ILE A 85 16.43 -9.20 15.26
CA ILE A 85 16.24 -8.51 16.54
C ILE A 85 17.59 -8.14 17.16
N GLN A 86 18.58 -9.04 17.13
CA GLN A 86 19.91 -8.76 17.67
C GLN A 86 20.57 -7.59 16.93
N ALA A 87 20.55 -7.60 15.59
CA ALA A 87 21.11 -6.52 14.79
C ALA A 87 20.42 -5.17 15.03
N MET A 88 19.09 -5.17 15.21
CA MET A 88 18.33 -3.98 15.57
C MET A 88 18.75 -3.44 16.95
N ARG A 89 18.92 -4.32 17.95
CA ARG A 89 19.35 -3.94 19.30
C ARG A 89 20.76 -3.39 19.35
N ASP A 90 21.70 -4.03 18.65
CA ASP A 90 23.10 -3.60 18.61
C ASP A 90 23.23 -2.19 18.00
N LYS A 91 22.29 -1.80 17.15
CA LYS A 91 22.18 -0.46 16.55
C LYS A 91 21.23 0.48 17.28
N GLY A 92 20.70 0.08 18.43
CA GLY A 92 19.77 0.89 19.24
C GLY A 92 18.45 1.22 18.53
N ARG A 93 18.06 0.45 17.51
CA ARG A 93 16.82 0.69 16.77
C ARG A 93 15.62 0.34 17.64
N THR A 94 14.60 1.20 17.59
CA THR A 94 13.33 0.97 18.26
C THR A 94 12.20 0.92 17.23
N VAL A 95 11.17 0.13 17.54
CA VAL A 95 9.96 0.03 16.71
C VAL A 95 8.74 -0.08 17.61
N SER A 96 7.72 0.72 17.31
CA SER A 96 6.45 0.73 18.04
C SER A 96 5.35 -0.05 17.32
N ASP A 97 5.36 -0.04 15.99
CA ASP A 97 4.36 -0.69 15.14
C ASP A 97 5.04 -1.52 14.05
N VAL A 98 4.52 -2.72 13.82
CA VAL A 98 5.00 -3.66 12.79
C VAL A 98 3.82 -4.16 11.97
N THR A 99 4.02 -4.28 10.66
CA THR A 99 3.08 -4.88 9.71
C THR A 99 3.78 -5.93 8.86
N GLY A 100 3.05 -6.91 8.35
CA GLY A 100 3.61 -8.01 7.56
C GLY A 100 2.76 -9.28 7.61
N PRO A 101 3.31 -10.42 7.15
CA PRO A 101 2.63 -11.72 7.16
C PRO A 101 2.17 -12.13 8.56
N ALA A 102 0.95 -12.68 8.65
CA ALA A 102 0.39 -13.20 9.90
C ALA A 102 1.23 -14.34 10.51
N ASP A 103 2.05 -14.97 9.67
CA ASP A 103 2.88 -16.13 9.95
C ASP A 103 4.19 -15.75 10.64
N SER A 104 4.63 -14.49 10.51
CA SER A 104 5.92 -14.02 11.04
C SER A 104 5.80 -12.87 12.03
N VAL A 105 4.83 -11.95 11.82
CA VAL A 105 4.66 -10.76 12.67
C VAL A 105 4.40 -11.12 14.14
N PRO A 106 3.52 -12.07 14.50
CA PRO A 106 3.28 -12.42 15.91
C PRO A 106 4.53 -12.97 16.61
N PHE A 107 5.36 -13.75 15.90
CA PHE A 107 6.59 -14.30 16.46
C PHE A 107 7.66 -13.22 16.64
N PHE A 108 7.82 -12.33 15.65
CA PHE A 108 8.74 -11.21 15.76
C PHE A 108 8.35 -10.29 16.91
N THR A 109 7.09 -9.84 16.93
CA THR A 109 6.58 -8.90 17.94
C THR A 109 6.54 -9.52 19.34
N GLY A 110 6.19 -10.79 19.48
CA GLY A 110 6.24 -11.49 20.76
C GLY A 110 7.66 -11.57 21.34
N ARG A 111 8.66 -11.87 20.49
CA ARG A 111 10.07 -11.89 20.92
C ARG A 111 10.60 -10.50 21.23
N TRP A 112 10.26 -9.50 20.42
CA TRP A 112 10.61 -8.10 20.65
C TRP A 112 10.02 -7.60 21.97
N ALA A 113 8.72 -7.83 22.19
CA ALA A 113 8.01 -7.45 23.40
C ALA A 113 8.62 -8.09 24.65
N HIS A 114 8.92 -9.39 24.61
CA HIS A 114 9.56 -10.09 25.72
C HIS A 114 10.92 -9.49 26.11
N ILE A 115 11.77 -9.18 25.13
CA ILE A 115 13.11 -8.63 25.37
C ILE A 115 13.05 -7.20 25.93
N HIS A 116 12.07 -6.42 25.49
CA HIS A 116 11.94 -5.00 25.85
C HIS A 116 10.93 -4.74 26.99
N GLY A 117 10.30 -5.78 27.55
CA GLY A 117 9.29 -5.63 28.61
C GLY A 117 8.05 -4.86 28.16
N LEU A 118 7.61 -5.07 26.92
CA LEU A 118 6.46 -4.38 26.31
C LEU A 118 5.24 -5.31 26.24
N ASP A 119 4.06 -4.70 26.16
CA ASP A 119 2.83 -5.40 25.78
C ASP A 119 2.65 -5.41 24.26
N GLN A 120 2.06 -6.48 23.74
CA GLN A 120 1.71 -6.61 22.33
C GLN A 120 0.19 -6.58 22.15
N ARG A 121 -0.29 -5.86 21.14
CA ARG A 121 -1.69 -5.93 20.70
C ARG A 121 -1.79 -5.94 19.17
N VAL A 122 -2.76 -6.66 18.64
CA VAL A 122 -3.09 -6.59 17.21
C VAL A 122 -3.90 -5.32 16.97
N LYS A 123 -3.39 -4.44 16.10
CA LYS A 123 -4.10 -3.20 15.72
C LYS A 123 -5.19 -3.46 14.69
N MET A 124 -4.90 -4.28 13.68
CA MET A 124 -5.81 -4.58 12.57
C MET A 124 -5.34 -5.83 11.83
N HIS A 125 -6.28 -6.64 11.35
CA HIS A 125 -6.00 -7.69 10.36
C HIS A 125 -6.15 -7.12 8.96
N LEU A 126 -5.10 -7.24 8.15
CA LEU A 126 -5.10 -6.83 6.76
C LEU A 126 -5.25 -8.05 5.85
N ARG A 127 -5.83 -7.83 4.67
CA ARG A 127 -5.90 -8.82 3.60
C ARG A 127 -5.53 -8.15 2.29
N MET A 128 -4.67 -8.82 1.53
CA MET A 128 -4.38 -8.43 0.15
C MET A 128 -5.39 -9.13 -0.75
N PHE A 129 -6.11 -8.33 -1.54
CA PHE A 129 -6.97 -8.85 -2.59
C PHE A 129 -6.23 -8.73 -3.91
N CYS A 130 -6.36 -9.75 -4.74
CA CYS A 130 -5.77 -9.79 -6.07
C CYS A 130 -6.84 -10.28 -7.02
N LEU A 131 -7.02 -9.56 -8.12
CA LEU A 131 -7.97 -9.89 -9.17
C LEU A 131 -7.23 -10.02 -10.50
N ASP A 132 -7.22 -11.22 -11.07
CA ASP A 132 -6.67 -11.55 -12.39
C ASP A 132 -7.75 -11.61 -13.49
N ARG A 133 -9.03 -11.65 -13.08
CA ARG A 133 -10.20 -11.63 -13.96
C ARG A 133 -11.35 -10.91 -13.29
N VAL A 134 -11.97 -9.98 -13.99
CA VAL A 134 -13.18 -9.31 -13.52
C VAL A 134 -14.36 -10.26 -13.61
N VAL A 135 -15.05 -10.43 -12.49
CA VAL A 135 -16.42 -10.97 -12.45
C VAL A 135 -17.36 -9.77 -12.36
N PRO A 136 -18.19 -9.51 -13.38
CA PRO A 136 -19.11 -8.38 -13.34
C PRO A 136 -20.07 -8.47 -12.15
N PRO A 137 -20.45 -7.35 -11.51
CA PRO A 137 -21.52 -7.33 -10.52
C PRO A 137 -22.85 -7.83 -11.12
N ASP A 138 -23.67 -8.50 -10.30
CA ASP A 138 -24.98 -9.05 -10.74
C ASP A 138 -25.91 -7.99 -11.35
N SER A 139 -25.81 -6.76 -10.85
CA SER A 139 -26.50 -5.60 -11.40
C SER A 139 -25.54 -4.43 -11.51
N VAL A 140 -25.43 -3.85 -12.70
CA VAL A 140 -24.69 -2.61 -12.94
C VAL A 140 -25.69 -1.44 -12.92
N PRO A 141 -25.54 -0.46 -12.02
CA PRO A 141 -26.41 0.71 -11.97
C PRO A 141 -26.22 1.58 -13.21
N ALA A 142 -27.15 2.51 -13.44
CA ALA A 142 -27.02 3.49 -14.52
C ALA A 142 -25.73 4.33 -14.37
N GLY A 143 -25.17 4.74 -15.50
CA GLY A 143 -23.95 5.52 -15.58
C GLY A 143 -22.76 4.75 -16.16
N ALA A 144 -21.58 5.35 -16.05
CA ALA A 144 -20.33 4.78 -16.54
C ALA A 144 -19.14 5.26 -15.70
N ALA A 145 -18.04 4.51 -15.80
CA ALA A 145 -16.74 4.94 -15.29
C ALA A 145 -16.14 5.99 -16.24
N GLU A 146 -15.78 7.14 -15.70
CA GLU A 146 -15.16 8.25 -16.41
C GLU A 146 -13.89 8.69 -15.69
N LEU A 147 -12.89 9.17 -16.44
CA LEU A 147 -11.71 9.79 -15.84
C LEU A 147 -12.11 11.14 -15.24
N ALA A 148 -11.70 11.42 -14.01
CA ALA A 148 -11.94 12.71 -13.38
C ALA A 148 -11.14 13.83 -14.06
N GLN A 149 -11.76 15.00 -14.12
CA GLN A 149 -11.18 16.21 -14.72
C GLN A 149 -11.04 17.32 -13.66
N GLU A 150 -10.35 18.40 -14.01
CA GLU A 150 -10.18 19.56 -13.10
C GLU A 150 -11.53 20.18 -12.68
N SER A 151 -12.54 20.11 -13.54
CA SER A 151 -13.91 20.56 -13.24
C SER A 151 -14.62 19.71 -12.17
N ASP A 152 -14.10 18.53 -11.84
CA ASP A 152 -14.65 17.66 -10.80
C ASP A 152 -14.04 17.94 -9.41
N LEU A 153 -13.00 18.80 -9.30
CA LEU A 153 -12.22 18.97 -8.06
C LEU A 153 -13.06 19.38 -6.85
N ASP A 154 -14.09 20.21 -7.04
CA ASP A 154 -15.00 20.61 -5.96
C ASP A 154 -15.68 19.40 -5.28
N TRP A 155 -16.05 18.37 -6.07
CA TRP A 155 -16.58 17.12 -5.53
C TRP A 155 -15.49 16.29 -4.85
N LEU A 156 -14.31 16.23 -5.48
CA LEU A 156 -13.22 15.36 -5.05
C LEU A 156 -12.60 15.80 -3.73
N ASP A 157 -12.50 17.10 -3.45
CA ASP A 157 -11.97 17.59 -2.18
C ASP A 157 -12.90 17.20 -1.02
N ALA A 158 -14.22 17.29 -1.21
CA ALA A 158 -15.19 16.82 -0.24
C ALA A 158 -15.12 15.30 -0.05
N TRP A 159 -14.92 14.54 -1.13
CA TRP A 159 -14.89 13.08 -1.09
C TRP A 159 -13.59 12.51 -0.55
N THR A 160 -12.44 13.12 -0.84
CA THR A 160 -11.15 12.76 -0.23
C THR A 160 -11.17 13.04 1.27
N THR A 161 -11.74 14.17 1.69
CA THR A 161 -11.97 14.48 3.11
C THR A 161 -12.90 13.44 3.76
N GLY A 162 -13.99 13.08 3.08
CA GLY A 162 -14.92 12.03 3.52
C GLY A 162 -14.25 10.66 3.66
N PHE A 163 -13.41 10.28 2.70
CA PHE A 163 -12.63 9.04 2.76
C PHE A 163 -11.67 9.03 3.95
N VAL A 164 -10.86 10.09 4.13
CA VAL A 164 -9.93 10.20 5.26
C VAL A 164 -10.67 10.08 6.60
N THR A 165 -11.83 10.73 6.72
CA THR A 165 -12.67 10.70 7.91
C THR A 165 -13.24 9.30 8.17
N ASP A 166 -13.90 8.70 7.18
CA ASP A 166 -14.58 7.41 7.31
C ASP A 166 -13.58 6.24 7.49
N CYS A 167 -12.36 6.37 6.98
CA CYS A 167 -11.28 5.40 7.18
C CYS A 167 -10.42 5.67 8.43
N HIS A 168 -10.74 6.70 9.23
CA HIS A 168 -9.98 7.12 10.40
C HIS A 168 -8.47 7.32 10.10
N LEU A 169 -8.17 7.86 8.93
CA LEU A 169 -6.82 8.17 8.51
C LEU A 169 -6.36 9.50 9.13
N PRO A 170 -5.05 9.70 9.34
CA PRO A 170 -4.54 11.01 9.71
C PRO A 170 -4.97 12.06 8.68
N PRO A 171 -5.30 13.29 9.12
CA PRO A 171 -5.63 14.36 8.20
C PRO A 171 -4.46 14.62 7.24
N THR A 172 -4.80 14.97 6.00
CA THR A 172 -3.82 15.40 5.00
C THR A 172 -3.10 16.65 5.49
N ASP A 173 -1.78 16.71 5.28
CA ASP A 173 -0.99 17.91 5.59
C ASP A 173 -1.48 19.08 4.71
N PRO A 174 -1.94 20.20 5.30
CA PRO A 174 -2.41 21.36 4.52
C PRO A 174 -1.31 22.04 3.70
N GLY A 175 -0.03 21.75 3.96
CA GLY A 175 1.10 22.21 3.15
C GLY A 175 1.38 21.37 1.90
N LEU A 176 0.70 20.23 1.73
CA LEU A 176 0.82 19.38 0.55
C LEU A 176 -0.34 19.62 -0.43
N PRO A 177 -0.11 19.47 -1.76
CA PRO A 177 -1.19 19.51 -2.74
C PRO A 177 -2.30 18.52 -2.40
N SER A 178 -3.56 18.89 -2.67
CA SER A 178 -4.70 17.98 -2.50
C SER A 178 -4.44 16.66 -3.23
N PRO A 179 -4.64 15.49 -2.57
CA PRO A 179 -4.50 14.19 -3.22
C PRO A 179 -5.37 14.07 -4.48
N ALA A 180 -6.54 14.73 -4.50
CA ALA A 180 -7.40 14.77 -5.69
C ALA A 180 -6.69 15.44 -6.88
N VAL A 181 -6.02 16.57 -6.65
CA VAL A 181 -5.31 17.33 -7.68
C VAL A 181 -4.20 16.49 -8.31
N ASP A 182 -3.34 15.87 -7.50
CA ASP A 182 -2.25 15.01 -8.02
C ASP A 182 -2.81 13.83 -8.82
N MET A 183 -3.86 13.16 -8.34
CA MET A 183 -4.44 12.01 -9.04
C MET A 183 -5.18 12.40 -10.33
N VAL A 184 -5.83 13.57 -10.38
CA VAL A 184 -6.44 14.11 -11.60
C VAL A 184 -5.36 14.46 -12.63
N GLN A 185 -4.30 15.18 -12.23
CA GLN A 185 -3.18 15.54 -13.11
C GLN A 185 -2.48 14.31 -13.68
N ARG A 186 -2.33 13.25 -12.88
CA ARG A 186 -1.74 11.97 -13.31
C ARG A 186 -2.71 11.06 -14.06
N GLN A 187 -3.95 11.48 -14.30
CA GLN A 187 -4.99 10.68 -14.96
C GLN A 187 -5.22 9.31 -14.27
N ARG A 188 -5.28 9.34 -12.94
CA ARG A 188 -5.37 8.16 -12.08
C ARG A 188 -6.66 8.05 -11.29
N LEU A 189 -7.48 9.10 -11.25
CA LEU A 189 -8.75 9.13 -10.52
C LEU A 189 -9.94 8.96 -11.46
N PHE A 190 -10.87 8.09 -11.08
CA PHE A 190 -12.06 7.75 -11.84
C PHE A 190 -13.32 8.02 -11.02
N LEU A 191 -14.38 8.38 -11.71
CA LEU A 191 -15.71 8.63 -11.17
C LEU A 191 -16.72 7.71 -11.83
N TRP A 192 -17.70 7.24 -11.07
CA TRP A 192 -18.93 6.73 -11.67
C TRP A 192 -19.92 7.87 -11.85
N LYS A 193 -20.23 8.24 -13.10
CA LYS A 193 -21.16 9.33 -13.41
C LYS A 193 -22.46 8.76 -13.95
N ASP A 194 -23.56 9.14 -13.31
CA ASP A 194 -24.93 8.83 -13.73
C ASP A 194 -25.66 10.13 -14.08
N ALA A 195 -26.09 10.26 -15.33
CA ALA A 195 -26.64 11.50 -15.89
C ALA A 195 -25.76 12.74 -15.62
N GLY A 196 -24.44 12.59 -15.71
CA GLY A 196 -23.45 13.65 -15.47
C GLY A 196 -23.17 13.95 -13.99
N VAL A 197 -23.85 13.29 -13.05
CA VAL A 197 -23.64 13.48 -11.60
C VAL A 197 -22.71 12.39 -11.08
N PRO A 198 -21.56 12.74 -10.48
CA PRO A 198 -20.67 11.75 -9.90
C PRO A 198 -21.30 11.11 -8.66
N LYS A 199 -21.21 9.78 -8.55
CA LYS A 199 -21.81 8.97 -7.46
C LYS A 199 -20.79 8.31 -6.54
N CYS A 200 -19.61 7.99 -7.05
CA CYS A 200 -18.48 7.46 -6.28
C CYS A 200 -17.17 7.70 -7.02
N MET A 201 -16.05 7.56 -6.30
CA MET A 201 -14.70 7.64 -6.85
C MET A 201 -13.88 6.39 -6.53
N ALA A 202 -12.83 6.16 -7.33
CA ALA A 202 -11.76 5.20 -7.11
C ALA A 202 -10.51 5.67 -7.87
N ALA A 203 -9.32 5.27 -7.42
CA ALA A 203 -8.08 5.70 -8.07
C ALA A 203 -7.03 4.58 -8.18
N PHE A 204 -6.24 4.61 -9.25
CA PHE A 204 -5.00 3.87 -9.35
C PHE A 204 -3.89 4.60 -8.58
N THR A 205 -3.33 3.99 -7.55
CA THR A 205 -2.33 4.66 -6.68
C THR A 205 -0.91 4.16 -6.86
N ARG A 206 -0.76 2.86 -7.11
CA ARG A 206 0.52 2.21 -7.40
C ARG A 206 0.43 1.52 -8.75
N GLU A 207 1.51 1.63 -9.50
CA GLU A 207 1.70 0.92 -10.76
C GLU A 207 2.99 0.12 -10.65
N THR A 208 2.91 -1.16 -11.02
CA THR A 208 4.07 -2.02 -11.25
C THR A 208 4.04 -2.48 -12.71
N PRO A 209 5.08 -3.17 -13.21
CA PRO A 209 5.01 -3.76 -14.55
C PRO A 209 3.76 -4.63 -14.74
N ASP A 210 3.41 -5.43 -13.74
CA ASP A 210 2.33 -6.42 -13.84
C ASP A 210 0.99 -5.99 -13.24
N SER A 211 0.91 -4.86 -12.51
CA SER A 211 -0.33 -4.51 -11.80
C SER A 211 -0.61 -3.02 -11.65
N PHE A 212 -1.89 -2.73 -11.39
CA PHE A 212 -2.33 -1.50 -10.74
C PHE A 212 -2.90 -1.81 -9.36
N SER A 213 -2.76 -0.86 -8.43
CA SER A 213 -3.45 -0.90 -7.14
C SER A 213 -4.58 0.12 -7.08
N ILE A 214 -5.77 -0.33 -6.73
CA ILE A 214 -6.95 0.47 -6.50
C ILE A 214 -6.95 0.94 -5.04
N SER A 215 -7.17 2.23 -4.85
CA SER A 215 -7.44 2.85 -3.55
C SER A 215 -8.39 4.03 -3.74
N TRP A 216 -8.59 4.84 -2.69
CA TRP A 216 -9.49 5.99 -2.70
C TRP A 216 -10.91 5.63 -3.17
N VAL A 217 -11.35 4.41 -2.88
CA VAL A 217 -12.72 3.97 -3.18
C VAL A 217 -13.64 4.62 -2.17
N TYR A 218 -14.43 5.58 -2.62
CA TYR A 218 -15.33 6.32 -1.75
C TYR A 218 -16.69 6.51 -2.41
N THR A 219 -17.73 6.28 -1.62
CA THR A 219 -19.12 6.57 -2.00
C THR A 219 -19.73 7.44 -0.90
N PRO A 220 -20.20 8.66 -1.21
CA PRO A 220 -20.97 9.49 -0.29
C PRO A 220 -22.15 8.75 0.31
N LYS A 221 -22.55 9.10 1.54
CA LYS A 221 -23.54 8.35 2.33
C LYS A 221 -24.87 8.18 1.59
N GLU A 222 -25.31 9.22 0.89
CA GLU A 222 -26.51 9.29 0.08
C GLU A 222 -26.51 8.34 -1.14
N PHE A 223 -25.34 7.86 -1.58
CA PHE A 223 -25.20 6.96 -2.74
C PHE A 223 -24.78 5.53 -2.36
N ARG A 224 -24.58 5.24 -1.06
CA ARG A 224 -24.20 3.89 -0.59
C ARG A 224 -25.32 2.88 -0.80
N GLY A 225 -24.95 1.61 -0.97
CA GLY A 225 -25.91 0.50 -1.12
C GLY A 225 -26.53 0.35 -2.51
N HIS A 226 -26.13 1.17 -3.49
CA HIS A 226 -26.68 1.16 -4.86
C HIS A 226 -25.77 0.50 -5.90
N GLY A 227 -24.68 -0.16 -5.48
CA GLY A 227 -23.77 -0.88 -6.37
C GLY A 227 -22.76 -0.01 -7.16
N TYR A 228 -22.78 1.32 -7.01
CA TYR A 228 -21.90 2.23 -7.76
C TYR A 228 -20.40 1.93 -7.58
N ALA A 229 -19.93 1.72 -6.34
CA ALA A 229 -18.52 1.39 -6.09
C ALA A 229 -18.12 0.06 -6.75
N SER A 230 -18.97 -0.96 -6.66
CA SER A 230 -18.73 -2.27 -7.29
C SER A 230 -18.64 -2.15 -8.80
N ALA A 231 -19.51 -1.36 -9.42
CA ALA A 231 -19.49 -1.10 -10.85
C ALA A 231 -18.24 -0.33 -11.29
N LEU A 232 -17.88 0.72 -10.54
CA LEU A 232 -16.67 1.51 -10.81
C LEU A 232 -15.41 0.66 -10.70
N VAL A 233 -15.24 -0.06 -9.60
CA VAL A 233 -14.07 -0.93 -9.37
C VAL A 233 -14.00 -2.00 -10.45
N ALA A 234 -15.11 -2.67 -10.79
CA ALA A 234 -15.12 -3.66 -11.86
C ALA A 234 -14.69 -3.06 -13.21
N ALA A 235 -15.20 -1.88 -13.57
CA ALA A 235 -14.89 -1.21 -14.83
C ALA A 235 -13.42 -0.81 -14.92
N ILE A 236 -12.86 -0.16 -13.88
CA ILE A 236 -11.45 0.24 -13.91
C ILE A 236 -10.51 -0.95 -13.77
N SER A 237 -10.91 -2.01 -13.03
CA SER A 237 -10.15 -3.26 -13.01
C SER A 237 -10.09 -3.89 -14.40
N GLN A 238 -11.19 -3.92 -15.15
CA GLN A 238 -11.20 -4.42 -16.52
C GLN A 238 -10.28 -3.58 -17.40
N GLN A 239 -10.36 -2.25 -17.27
CA GLN A 239 -9.48 -1.33 -18.00
C GLN A 239 -7.98 -1.58 -17.71
N ALA A 240 -7.62 -1.92 -16.46
CA ALA A 240 -6.24 -2.26 -16.10
C ALA A 240 -5.77 -3.55 -16.79
N LEU A 241 -6.61 -4.59 -16.82
CA LEU A 241 -6.30 -5.86 -17.50
C LEU A 241 -6.20 -5.66 -19.02
N ASP A 242 -7.09 -4.87 -19.61
CA ASP A 242 -7.07 -4.54 -21.05
C ASP A 242 -5.80 -3.78 -21.46
N ARG A 243 -5.18 -3.04 -20.53
CA ARG A 243 -3.88 -2.38 -20.70
C ARG A 243 -2.68 -3.33 -20.56
N GLY A 244 -2.93 -4.63 -20.42
CA GLY A 244 -1.91 -5.67 -20.33
C GLY A 244 -1.36 -5.93 -18.92
N LYS A 245 -1.99 -5.39 -17.87
CA LYS A 245 -1.66 -5.78 -16.50
C LYS A 245 -2.13 -7.21 -16.25
N ARG A 246 -1.33 -7.99 -15.51
CA ARG A 246 -1.66 -9.38 -15.15
C ARG A 246 -2.70 -9.46 -14.04
N PHE A 247 -2.70 -8.48 -13.14
CA PHE A 247 -3.67 -8.42 -12.04
C PHE A 247 -3.90 -7.00 -11.53
N VAL A 248 -4.92 -6.85 -10.69
CA VAL A 248 -5.27 -5.62 -9.96
C VAL A 248 -5.33 -5.93 -8.47
N SER A 249 -4.82 -5.01 -7.65
CA SER A 249 -4.74 -5.15 -6.18
C SER A 249 -5.43 -4.03 -5.42
#